data_AF-A0ABD3TA35-F1
#
_entry.id   AF-A0ABD3TA35-F1
#
_cell.length_a   1.000
_cell.length_b   1.000
_cell.length_c   1.000
_cell.angle_alpha   90.00
_cell.angle_beta   90.00
_cell.angle_gamma   90.00
#
_symmetry.space_group_name_H-M   'P 1'
#
loop_
_entity.id
_entity.type
_entity.pdbx_description
1 polymer ?
#
loop_
_entity_poly.entity_id
_entity_poly.type
_entity_poly.pdbx_seq_one_letter_code
_entity_poly.pdbx_strand_id
1 'polypeptide(L)'
;MAQNKNFDVHGCDRLYRALTECHRRIPAGPSREAGCRHLNRSFAECLVTVACPEESDAVRNLCTSGGTALKRRQCHQAQLSLSTCLSNHQT
;
A
#
# COMPACT_ATOMS: atom_id res chain seq x y z
N MET A 1 -26.63 -3.29 3.94
CA MET A 1 -25.99 -4.02 2.83
C MET A 1 -24.50 -4.02 3.10
N ALA A 2 -24.00 -5.04 3.81
CA ALA A 2 -22.57 -5.17 4.11
C ALA A 2 -21.91 -5.91 2.94
N GLN A 3 -21.14 -5.21 2.12
CA GLN A 3 -20.36 -5.85 1.06
C GLN A 3 -19.13 -6.49 1.68
N ASN A 4 -19.21 -7.80 1.91
CA ASN A 4 -18.10 -8.67 2.28
C ASN A 4 -17.14 -8.78 1.08
N LYS A 5 -16.28 -7.78 0.88
CA LYS A 5 -15.23 -7.81 -0.16
C LYS A 5 -14.07 -8.65 0.34
N ASN A 6 -14.09 -9.93 -0.03
CA ASN A 6 -12.88 -10.76 -0.03
C ASN A 6 -11.82 -10.00 -0.84
N PHE A 7 -10.72 -9.65 -0.18
CA PHE A 7 -9.68 -8.81 -0.74
C PHE A 7 -8.95 -9.58 -1.86
N ASP A 8 -9.37 -9.32 -3.09
CA ASP A 8 -8.93 -10.05 -4.26
C ASP A 8 -7.49 -9.60 -4.60
N VAL A 9 -6.50 -10.36 -4.12
CA VAL A 9 -5.06 -10.13 -4.35
C VAL A 9 -4.69 -10.18 -5.85
N HIS A 10 -5.63 -10.56 -6.72
CA HIS A 10 -5.46 -10.79 -8.14
C HIS A 10 -4.85 -9.59 -8.90
N GLY A 11 -5.08 -8.36 -8.46
CA GLY A 11 -4.43 -7.17 -9.04
C GLY A 11 -2.91 -7.09 -8.80
N CYS A 12 -2.40 -7.83 -7.82
CA CYS A 12 -1.02 -7.75 -7.33
C CYS A 12 -0.25 -9.08 -7.44
N ASP A 13 -0.83 -10.11 -8.08
CA ASP A 13 -0.28 -11.47 -8.16
C ASP A 13 1.15 -11.53 -8.68
N ARG A 14 1.48 -10.71 -9.69
CA ARG A 14 2.84 -10.67 -10.26
C ARG A 14 3.87 -10.24 -9.21
N LEU A 15 3.54 -9.24 -8.40
CA LEU A 15 4.40 -8.75 -7.31
C LEU A 15 4.47 -9.76 -6.17
N TYR A 16 3.35 -10.39 -5.82
CA TYR A 16 3.30 -11.45 -4.83
C TYR A 16 4.23 -12.63 -5.19
N ARG A 17 4.17 -13.11 -6.44
CA ARG A 17 5.03 -14.19 -6.95
C ARG A 17 6.50 -13.79 -6.93
N ALA A 18 6.83 -12.58 -7.39
CA ALA A 18 8.20 -12.09 -7.40
C ALA A 18 8.77 -11.95 -5.97
N LEU A 19 7.98 -11.43 -5.03
CA LEU A 19 8.37 -11.32 -3.62
C LEU A 19 8.57 -12.69 -2.98
N THR A 20 7.66 -13.63 -3.24
CA THR A 20 7.76 -15.02 -2.75
C THR A 20 9.02 -15.70 -3.27
N GLU A 21 9.33 -15.55 -4.55
CA GLU A 21 10.57 -16.08 -5.13
C GLU A 21 11.83 -15.42 -4.54
N CYS A 22 11.78 -14.11 -4.25
CA CYS A 22 12.88 -13.42 -3.55
C CYS A 22 13.11 -14.01 -2.15
N HIS A 23 12.03 -14.20 -1.38
CA HIS A 23 12.09 -14.85 -0.07
C HIS A 23 12.55 -16.30 -0.14
N ARG A 24 12.22 -17.04 -1.21
CA ARG A 24 12.69 -18.40 -1.41
C ARG A 24 14.21 -18.45 -1.63
N ARG A 25 14.77 -17.48 -2.37
CA ARG A 25 16.21 -17.42 -2.70
C ARG A 25 17.07 -16.90 -1.55
N ILE A 26 16.55 -15.96 -0.77
CA ILE A 26 17.32 -15.31 0.30
C ILE A 26 16.76 -15.78 1.65
N PRO A 27 17.55 -16.44 2.52
CA PRO A 27 17.11 -16.83 3.85
C PRO A 27 16.63 -15.65 4.71
N ALA A 28 15.80 -15.90 5.72
CA ALA A 28 15.31 -14.86 6.61
C ALA A 28 16.45 -14.14 7.34
N GLY A 29 16.33 -12.83 7.50
CA GLY A 29 17.32 -11.97 8.15
C GLY A 29 17.54 -10.65 7.41
N PRO A 30 18.50 -9.81 7.87
CA PRO A 30 18.73 -8.48 7.34
C PRO A 30 19.00 -8.44 5.83
N SER A 31 19.69 -9.46 5.29
CA SER A 31 19.96 -9.58 3.86
C SER A 31 18.69 -9.75 3.01
N ARG A 32 17.69 -10.50 3.50
CA ARG A 32 16.39 -10.62 2.82
C ARG A 32 15.62 -9.31 2.87
N GLU A 33 15.58 -8.66 4.03
CA GLU A 33 14.90 -7.38 4.19
C GLU A 33 15.46 -6.32 3.24
N ALA A 34 16.78 -6.25 3.12
CA ALA A 34 17.44 -5.35 2.18
C ALA A 34 17.21 -5.78 0.71
N GLY A 35 17.47 -7.04 0.38
CA GLY A 35 17.40 -7.55 -1.00
C GLY A 35 15.99 -7.55 -1.59
N CYS A 36 14.98 -7.85 -0.77
CA CYS A 36 13.58 -7.91 -1.20
C CYS A 36 12.80 -6.61 -0.90
N ARG A 37 13.45 -5.57 -0.36
CA ARG A 37 12.80 -4.31 0.08
C ARG A 37 11.91 -3.69 -0.99
N HIS A 38 12.43 -3.57 -2.21
CA HIS A 38 11.72 -2.96 -3.33
C HIS A 38 10.45 -3.73 -3.71
N LEU A 39 10.52 -5.07 -3.81
CA LEU A 39 9.37 -5.94 -4.07
C LEU A 39 8.34 -5.85 -2.94
N ASN A 40 8.80 -5.85 -1.69
CA ASN A 40 7.92 -5.73 -0.54
C ASN A 40 7.16 -4.39 -0.55
N ARG A 41 7.88 -3.30 -0.82
CA ARG A 41 7.30 -1.96 -0.95
C ARG A 41 6.29 -1.90 -2.10
N SER A 42 6.67 -2.33 -3.30
CA SER A 42 5.78 -2.31 -4.46
C SER A 42 4.56 -3.19 -4.26
N PHE A 43 4.70 -4.35 -3.63
CA PHE A 43 3.58 -5.21 -3.30
C PHE A 43 2.64 -4.54 -2.31
N ALA A 44 3.15 -3.95 -1.23
CA ALA A 44 2.34 -3.21 -0.26
C ALA A 44 1.61 -2.02 -0.91
N GLU A 45 2.29 -1.24 -1.75
CA GLU A 45 1.68 -0.13 -2.50
C GLU A 45 0.56 -0.62 -3.43
N CYS A 46 0.75 -1.77 -4.10
CA CYS A 46 -0.27 -2.37 -4.94
C CYS A 46 -1.51 -2.77 -4.12
N LEU A 47 -1.32 -3.46 -2.98
CA LEU A 47 -2.44 -3.87 -2.13
C LEU A 47 -3.21 -2.64 -1.62
N VAL A 48 -2.52 -1.61 -1.16
CA VAL A 48 -3.17 -0.37 -0.71
C VAL A 48 -4.00 0.27 -1.83
N THR A 49 -3.48 0.32 -3.06
CA THR A 49 -4.23 0.85 -4.22
C THR A 49 -5.42 -0.03 -4.61
N VAL A 50 -5.31 -1.36 -4.49
CA VAL A 50 -6.44 -2.26 -4.75
C VAL A 50 -7.52 -2.12 -3.68
N ALA A 51 -7.14 -1.94 -2.41
CA ALA A 51 -8.07 -1.79 -1.28
C ALA A 51 -8.83 -0.46 -1.33
N CYS A 52 -8.07 0.63 -1.45
CA CYS A 52 -8.52 1.99 -1.25
C CYS A 52 -8.03 2.86 -2.42
N PRO A 53 -8.52 2.64 -3.65
CA PRO A 53 -7.98 3.29 -4.84
C PRO A 53 -8.05 4.80 -4.75
N GLU A 54 -9.23 5.35 -4.40
CA GLU A 54 -9.48 6.78 -4.33
C GLU A 54 -8.62 7.47 -3.25
N GLU A 55 -8.56 6.88 -2.05
CA GLU A 55 -7.79 7.43 -0.94
C GLU A 55 -6.28 7.32 -1.20
N SER A 56 -5.83 6.21 -1.82
CA SER A 56 -4.42 6.03 -2.17
C SER A 56 -3.96 7.04 -3.23
N ASP A 57 -4.80 7.33 -4.23
CA ASP A 57 -4.52 8.33 -5.26
C ASP A 57 -4.57 9.75 -4.68
N ALA A 58 -5.50 10.04 -3.76
CA ALA A 58 -5.53 11.30 -3.04
C ALA A 58 -4.22 11.55 -2.27
N VAL A 59 -3.71 10.53 -1.57
CA VAL A 59 -2.41 10.62 -0.87
C VAL A 59 -1.27 10.87 -1.86
N ARG A 60 -1.20 10.13 -2.97
CA ARG A 60 -0.16 10.33 -4.01
C ARG A 60 -0.14 11.74 -4.56
N ASN A 61 -1.31 12.33 -4.79
CA ASN A 61 -1.43 13.67 -5.39
C ASN A 61 -1.20 14.80 -4.38
N LEU A 62 -1.65 14.63 -3.13
CA LEU A 62 -1.64 15.69 -2.12
C LEU A 62 -0.37 15.70 -1.26
N CYS A 63 0.26 14.55 -1.03
CA CYS A 63 1.38 14.39 -0.10
C CYS A 63 2.76 14.52 -0.76
N THR A 64 2.96 15.58 -1.55
CA THR A 64 4.26 15.91 -2.16
C THR A 64 5.14 16.75 -1.23
N SER A 65 6.47 16.67 -1.37
CA SER A 65 7.46 17.23 -0.44
C SER A 65 7.61 18.78 -0.43
N GLY A 66 6.73 19.53 -1.09
CA GLY A 66 6.88 20.99 -1.30
C GLY A 66 5.58 21.80 -1.24
N GLY A 67 4.68 21.51 -0.29
CA GLY A 67 3.34 22.10 -0.23
C GLY A 67 3.19 23.38 0.63
N THR A 68 2.18 24.19 0.30
CA THR A 68 1.67 25.25 1.19
C THR A 68 1.07 24.68 2.47
N ALA A 69 0.79 25.52 3.47
CA ALA A 69 0.05 25.09 4.67
C ALA A 69 -1.32 24.46 4.35
N LEU A 70 -1.97 24.89 3.26
CA LEU A 70 -3.19 24.26 2.77
C LEU A 70 -2.93 22.85 2.22
N LYS A 71 -1.94 22.68 1.34
CA LYS A 71 -1.58 21.36 0.80
C LYS A 71 -1.20 20.36 1.91
N ARG A 72 -0.51 20.82 2.95
CA ARG A 72 -0.19 19.98 4.12
C ARG A 72 -1.43 19.51 4.87
N ARG A 73 -2.42 20.40 5.07
CA ARG A 73 -3.72 20.03 5.69
C ARG A 73 -4.49 19.04 4.80
N GLN A 74 -4.49 19.24 3.49
CA GLN A 74 -5.13 18.32 2.54
C GLN A 74 -4.46 16.95 2.52
N CYS A 75 -3.12 16.89 2.53
CA CYS A 75 -2.38 15.63 2.66
C CYS A 75 -2.74 14.90 3.97
N HIS A 76 -2.76 15.61 5.11
CA HIS A 76 -3.15 15.02 6.39
C HIS A 76 -4.57 14.43 6.35
N GLN A 77 -5.53 15.15 5.76
CA GLN A 77 -6.89 14.65 5.60
C GLN A 77 -6.95 13.42 4.68
N ALA A 78 -6.18 13.39 3.60
CA ALA A 78 -6.07 12.23 2.72
C ALA A 78 -5.48 11.01 3.44
N GLN A 79 -4.46 11.20 4.27
CA GLN A 79 -3.88 10.14 5.10
C GLN A 79 -4.89 9.58 6.12
N LEU A 80 -5.68 10.42 6.79
CA LEU A 80 -6.74 9.97 7.69
C LEU A 80 -7.83 9.17 6.96
N SER A 81 -8.22 9.63 5.77
CA SER A 81 -9.22 8.96 4.94
C SER A 81 -8.71 7.57 4.51
N LEU A 82 -7.46 7.47 4.06
CA LEU A 82 -6.83 6.20 3.72
C LEU A 82 -6.76 5.24 4.91
N SER A 83 -6.34 5.73 6.09
CA SER A 83 -6.30 4.92 7.31
C SER A 83 -7.68 4.37 7.69
N THR A 84 -8.73 5.17 7.51
CA THR A 84 -10.12 4.75 7.77
C THR A 84 -10.55 3.67 6.79
N CYS A 85 -10.30 3.84 5.49
CA CYS A 85 -10.60 2.83 4.48
C CYS A 85 -9.89 1.50 4.78
N LEU A 86 -8.58 1.54 5.05
CA LEU A 86 -7.80 0.35 5.39
C LEU A 86 -8.32 -0.35 6.65
N SER A 87 -8.76 0.40 7.66
CA SER A 87 -9.31 -0.15 8.90
C SER A 87 -10.62 -0.92 8.67
N ASN A 88 -11.47 -0.44 7.76
CA ASN A 88 -12.71 -1.13 7.37
C ASN A 88 -12.46 -2.46 6.64
N HIS A 89 -11.26 -2.67 6.09
CA HIS A 89 -10.87 -3.94 5.49
C HIS A 89 -10.26 -4.94 6.50
N GLN A 90 -9.98 -4.51 7.74
CA GLN A 90 -9.36 -5.34 8.79
C GLN A 90 -10.38 -5.94 9.77
N THR A 91 -11.63 -5.48 9.72
CA THR A 91 -12.78 -5.99 10.49
C THR A 91 -13.52 -7.10 9.76
#